data_AF-A0A7K4X0B1-F1
#
_entry.id   AF-A0A7K4X0B1-F1
#
_cell.length_a   1.000
_cell.length_b   1.000
_cell.length_c   1.000
_cell.angle_alpha   90.00
_cell.angle_beta   90.00
_cell.angle_gamma   90.00
#
_symmetry.space_group_name_H-M   'P 1'
#
loop_
_entity.id
_entity.type
_entity.pdbx_description
1 polymer ?
#
loop_
_entity_poly.entity_id
_entity_poly.type
_entity_poly.pdbx_seq_one_letter_code
_entity_poly.pdbx_strand_id
1 'polypeptide(L)'
;SVCPSVYQHPRYVAVKKNMPIYFICSSDVAKNMQWYKITEDREDIYGLDKNTSQYTIKRTSTFINLTIFRVTYEDSAIYVCDRKNILEKKHLHECGTELRVMGHSSIKQIQNRNTLKDAIIIIQSILLVVFISIPILLLLDKVSDTGEGKKGPEEDHTYEGLEVEQMATYEDITPFRDVKAKWTVGEHPGEE
;
A
#
# COMPACT_ATOMS: atom_id res chain seq x y z
N SER A 1 -6.72 -8.16 24.15
CA SER A 1 -6.43 -7.96 25.58
C SER A 1 -7.39 -6.93 26.15
N VAL A 2 -7.85 -7.12 27.38
CA VAL A 2 -8.80 -6.22 28.05
C VAL A 2 -8.00 -5.41 29.05
N CYS A 3 -7.97 -4.08 28.87
CA CYS A 3 -7.33 -3.20 29.85
C CYS A 3 -8.03 -3.36 31.22
N PRO A 4 -7.30 -3.22 32.35
CA PRO A 4 -7.91 -3.16 33.67
C PRO A 4 -9.02 -2.10 33.71
N SER A 5 -9.91 -2.15 34.70
CA SER A 5 -10.99 -1.17 34.97
C SER A 5 -10.44 0.21 35.38
N VAL A 6 -9.50 0.75 34.61
CA VAL A 6 -8.74 1.96 34.82
C VAL A 6 -8.85 2.78 33.55
N TYR A 7 -9.36 3.99 33.67
CA TYR A 7 -9.47 4.90 32.54
C TYR A 7 -8.25 5.82 32.51
N GLN A 8 -7.37 5.63 31.53
CA GLN A 8 -6.18 6.45 31.33
C GLN A 8 -6.33 7.34 30.08
N HIS A 9 -6.02 8.63 30.22
CA HIS A 9 -6.10 9.61 29.15
C HIS A 9 -4.93 10.62 29.23
N PRO A 10 -4.39 11.10 28.10
CA PRO A 10 -4.59 10.64 26.71
C PRO A 10 -3.93 9.29 26.40
N ARG A 11 -4.18 8.66 25.24
CA ARG A 11 -3.54 7.38 24.82
C ARG A 11 -2.23 7.58 24.04
N TYR A 12 -2.14 8.67 23.29
CA TYR A 12 -0.95 9.05 22.53
C TYR A 12 -0.80 10.57 22.60
N VAL A 13 0.42 11.04 22.79
CA VAL A 13 0.76 12.47 22.81
C VAL A 13 2.03 12.70 22.03
N ALA A 14 1.94 13.49 20.97
CA ALA A 14 3.09 14.07 20.31
C ALA A 14 3.27 15.51 20.79
N VAL A 15 4.43 15.85 21.36
CA VAL A 15 4.67 17.17 21.94
C VAL A 15 6.04 17.72 21.54
N LYS A 16 6.14 19.05 21.41
CA LYS A 16 7.43 19.73 21.24
C LYS A 16 8.23 19.71 22.55
N LYS A 17 9.56 19.60 22.45
CA LYS A 17 10.48 19.75 23.59
C LYS A 17 10.17 21.02 24.41
N ASN A 18 10.38 20.93 25.73
CA ASN A 18 10.21 22.02 26.71
C ASN A 18 8.75 22.48 26.93
N MET A 19 7.78 21.71 26.45
CA MET A 19 6.37 21.92 26.78
C MET A 19 5.98 21.10 28.02
N PRO A 20 5.05 21.61 28.85
CA PRO A 20 4.47 20.81 29.91
C PRO A 20 3.44 19.83 29.34
N ILE A 21 3.38 18.63 29.91
CA ILE A 21 2.32 17.64 29.63
C ILE A 21 1.78 17.08 30.93
N TYR A 22 0.54 16.59 30.89
CA TYR A 22 -0.06 15.88 31.99
C TYR A 22 -0.81 14.65 31.52
N PHE A 23 -0.76 13.59 32.33
CA PHE A 23 -1.51 12.36 32.15
C PHE A 23 -2.44 12.19 33.34
N ILE A 24 -3.62 11.65 33.09
CA ILE A 24 -4.60 11.34 34.12
C ILE A 24 -5.02 9.90 34.02
N CYS A 25 -5.23 9.31 35.18
CA CYS A 25 -5.67 7.95 35.33
C CYS A 25 -6.73 7.89 36.42
N SER A 26 -7.94 7.48 36.05
CA SER A 26 -9.10 7.40 36.93
C SER A 26 -9.38 5.95 37.34
N SER A 27 -9.50 5.74 38.64
CA SER A 27 -9.78 4.44 39.25
C SER A 27 -10.29 4.64 40.69
N ASP A 28 -11.15 3.74 41.14
CA ASP A 28 -11.61 3.60 42.52
C ASP A 28 -10.48 3.36 43.54
N VAL A 29 -9.34 2.84 43.08
CA VAL A 29 -8.17 2.54 43.92
C VAL A 29 -6.98 3.48 43.66
N ALA A 30 -7.22 4.69 43.15
CA ALA A 30 -6.17 5.64 42.76
C ALA A 30 -5.13 5.96 43.85
N LYS A 31 -5.51 5.93 45.13
CA LYS A 31 -4.57 6.13 46.26
C LYS A 31 -3.45 5.08 46.31
N ASN A 32 -3.73 3.86 45.85
CA ASN A 32 -2.81 2.72 45.89
C ASN A 32 -2.11 2.50 44.53
N MET A 33 -2.22 3.47 43.63
CA MET A 33 -1.60 3.42 42.30
C MET A 33 -0.32 4.25 42.23
N GLN A 34 0.51 3.92 41.25
CA GLN A 34 1.70 4.67 40.87
C GLN A 34 1.83 4.73 39.35
N TRP A 35 2.65 5.65 38.87
CA TRP A 35 3.00 5.73 37.46
C TRP A 35 4.23 4.87 37.18
N TYR A 36 4.29 4.30 36.00
CA TYR A 36 5.43 3.55 35.49
C TYR A 36 5.84 4.16 34.14
N LYS A 37 7.14 4.35 33.95
CA LYS A 37 7.73 4.73 32.66
C LYS A 37 8.37 3.51 32.05
N ILE A 38 8.01 3.22 30.81
CA ILE A 38 8.52 2.07 30.06
C ILE A 38 9.17 2.54 28.77
N THR A 39 10.43 2.22 28.61
CA THR A 39 11.22 2.57 27.42
C THR A 39 11.06 1.52 26.34
N GLU A 40 11.18 1.91 25.06
CA GLU A 40 11.02 0.97 23.93
C GLU A 40 12.21 -0.01 23.82
N ASP A 41 13.43 0.47 24.05
CA ASP A 41 14.66 -0.32 23.84
C ASP A 41 15.04 -1.22 25.02
N ARG A 42 14.42 -1.02 26.18
CA ARG A 42 14.71 -1.76 27.40
C ARG A 42 13.37 -2.06 28.06
N GLU A 43 13.08 -3.32 28.33
CA GLU A 43 11.98 -3.74 29.22
C GLU A 43 12.14 -3.22 30.68
N ASP A 44 13.02 -2.23 30.87
CA ASP A 44 13.22 -1.49 32.10
C ASP A 44 11.97 -0.67 32.40
N ILE A 45 11.34 -1.03 33.51
CA ILE A 45 10.13 -0.39 34.02
C ILE A 45 10.51 0.42 35.25
N TYR A 46 10.45 1.74 35.12
CA TYR A 46 10.78 2.68 36.18
C TYR A 46 9.51 3.11 36.92
N GLY A 47 9.44 2.80 38.21
CA GLY A 47 8.37 3.28 39.09
C GLY A 47 8.53 4.77 39.42
N LEU A 48 7.52 5.56 39.10
CA LEU A 48 7.41 6.98 39.42
C LEU A 48 6.44 7.14 40.58
N ASP A 49 6.97 7.30 41.80
CA ASP A 49 6.14 7.46 43.01
C ASP A 49 6.41 8.78 43.76
N LYS A 50 7.55 9.43 43.52
CA LYS A 50 7.98 10.64 44.22
C LYS A 50 8.08 11.83 43.27
N ASN A 51 7.77 13.02 43.79
CA ASN A 51 7.93 14.28 43.07
C ASN A 51 9.41 14.61 42.88
N THR A 52 9.73 15.16 41.73
CA THR A 52 11.08 15.62 41.39
C THR A 52 11.01 17.03 40.80
N SER A 53 12.16 17.61 40.47
CA SER A 53 12.20 18.87 39.72
C SER A 53 11.67 18.74 38.28
N GLN A 54 11.66 17.53 37.71
CA GLN A 54 11.23 17.28 36.32
C GLN A 54 9.73 16.99 36.21
N TYR A 55 9.14 16.35 37.23
CA TYR A 55 7.73 15.97 37.21
C TYR A 55 7.10 15.95 38.62
N THR A 56 5.77 16.03 38.67
CA THR A 56 4.97 15.96 39.89
C THR A 56 3.82 14.98 39.73
N ILE A 57 3.50 14.28 40.82
CA ILE A 57 2.41 13.31 40.92
C ILE A 57 1.46 13.79 42.01
N LYS A 58 0.19 13.94 41.67
CA LYS A 58 -0.89 14.20 42.63
C LYS A 58 -1.87 13.03 42.60
N ARG A 59 -2.24 12.58 43.80
CA ARG A 59 -3.17 11.46 44.02
C ARG A 59 -4.39 11.98 44.76
N THR A 60 -5.55 11.55 44.31
CA THR A 60 -6.83 11.76 45.02
C THR A 60 -7.44 10.40 45.33
N SER A 61 -8.68 10.37 45.81
CA SER A 61 -9.44 9.12 45.97
C SER A 61 -9.81 8.47 44.64
N THR A 62 -9.95 9.24 43.56
CA THR A 62 -10.54 8.77 42.29
C THR A 62 -9.60 8.86 41.10
N PHE A 63 -8.51 9.61 41.19
CA PHE A 63 -7.53 9.68 40.11
C PHE A 63 -6.10 9.92 40.61
N ILE A 64 -5.14 9.53 39.76
CA ILE A 64 -3.74 9.87 39.87
C ILE A 64 -3.33 10.66 38.63
N ASN A 65 -2.63 11.78 38.82
CA ASN A 65 -2.09 12.58 37.73
C ASN A 65 -0.57 12.54 37.73
N LEU A 66 0.01 12.62 36.54
CA LEU A 66 1.43 12.87 36.33
C LEU A 66 1.56 14.15 35.53
N THR A 67 2.38 15.08 35.97
CA THR A 67 2.69 16.32 35.24
C THR A 67 4.19 16.40 35.03
N ILE A 68 4.62 16.44 33.78
CA ILE A 68 6.03 16.64 33.40
C ILE A 68 6.17 18.09 32.97
N PHE A 69 7.05 18.85 33.61
CA PHE A 69 7.11 20.31 33.43
C PHE A 69 7.83 20.73 32.15
N ARG A 70 8.92 20.02 31.81
CA ARG A 70 9.79 20.35 30.67
C ARG A 70 10.22 19.07 29.98
N VAL A 71 9.40 18.59 29.06
CA VAL A 71 9.68 17.34 28.33
C VAL A 71 10.96 17.43 27.50
N THR A 72 11.76 16.38 27.57
CA THR A 72 13.00 16.18 26.83
C THR A 72 12.90 14.95 25.93
N TYR A 73 13.87 14.73 25.03
CA TYR A 73 13.82 13.55 24.15
C TYR A 73 13.84 12.22 24.93
N GLU A 74 14.52 12.21 26.07
CA GLU A 74 14.61 11.06 26.99
C GLU A 74 13.27 10.73 27.66
N ASP A 75 12.30 11.64 27.63
CA ASP A 75 10.95 11.41 28.14
C ASP A 75 10.06 10.67 27.14
N SER A 76 10.52 10.43 25.91
CA SER A 76 9.77 9.61 24.95
C SER A 76 9.71 8.17 25.44
N ALA A 77 8.52 7.72 25.83
CA ALA A 77 8.29 6.44 26.50
C ALA A 77 6.78 6.14 26.57
N ILE A 78 6.44 4.93 26.99
CA ILE A 78 5.08 4.54 27.34
C ILE A 78 4.90 4.73 28.85
N TYR A 79 3.92 5.54 29.24
CA TYR A 79 3.57 5.80 30.63
C TYR A 79 2.32 5.02 31.01
N VAL A 80 2.35 4.31 32.13
CA VAL A 80 1.24 3.45 32.56
C VAL A 80 0.93 3.74 34.02
N CYS A 81 -0.33 3.95 34.36
CA CYS A 81 -0.76 3.96 35.75
C CYS A 81 -1.24 2.57 36.15
N ASP A 82 -0.77 2.07 37.29
CA ASP A 82 -1.26 0.80 37.81
C ASP A 82 -1.00 0.69 39.32
N ARG A 83 -1.53 -0.34 39.97
CA ARG A 83 -1.37 -0.62 41.40
C ARG A 83 0.11 -0.74 41.76
N LYS A 84 0.44 -0.39 43.02
CA LYS A 84 1.80 -0.60 43.54
C LYS A 84 2.12 -2.11 43.62
N ASN A 85 3.40 -2.46 43.45
CA ASN A 85 3.93 -3.83 43.57
C ASN A 85 3.38 -4.86 42.56
N ILE A 86 3.34 -4.50 41.28
CA ILE A 86 2.95 -5.46 40.23
C ILE A 86 4.05 -6.49 40.06
N LEU A 87 3.66 -7.76 40.30
CA LEU A 87 4.53 -8.94 40.17
C LEU A 87 4.75 -9.31 38.70
N GLU A 88 3.77 -9.03 37.82
CA GLU A 88 3.79 -9.37 36.40
C GLU A 88 3.76 -8.13 35.52
N LYS A 89 4.97 -7.65 35.21
CA LYS A 89 5.20 -6.45 34.41
C LYS A 89 4.95 -6.61 32.90
N LYS A 90 4.68 -7.84 32.44
CA LYS A 90 4.69 -8.23 31.02
C LYS A 90 3.58 -7.60 30.15
N HIS A 91 2.49 -7.10 30.74
CA HIS A 91 1.34 -6.55 30.00
C HIS A 91 1.10 -5.05 30.20
N LEU A 92 2.00 -4.35 30.91
CA LEU A 92 1.80 -2.92 31.22
C LEU A 92 1.72 -2.04 29.96
N HIS A 93 2.46 -2.38 28.90
CA HIS A 93 2.56 -1.56 27.70
C HIS A 93 1.26 -1.44 26.91
N GLU A 94 0.38 -2.44 26.98
CA GLU A 94 -0.79 -2.54 26.10
C GLU A 94 -1.83 -1.44 26.39
N CYS A 95 -1.81 -0.87 27.59
CA CYS A 95 -2.82 0.07 28.08
C CYS A 95 -2.23 1.40 28.57
N GLY A 96 -1.03 1.76 28.10
CA GLY A 96 -0.36 3.01 28.46
C GLY A 96 -0.77 4.23 27.64
N THR A 97 -0.10 5.34 27.95
CA THR A 97 -0.03 6.57 27.18
C THR A 97 1.33 6.61 26.52
N GLU A 98 1.38 6.61 25.19
CA GLU A 98 2.63 6.80 24.47
C GLU A 98 2.96 8.29 24.35
N LEU A 99 4.12 8.71 24.87
CA LEU A 99 4.65 10.06 24.71
C LEU A 99 5.75 10.06 23.65
N ARG A 100 5.59 10.90 22.62
CA ARG A 100 6.60 11.15 21.59
C ARG A 100 7.03 12.61 21.63
N VAL A 101 8.28 12.85 21.99
CA VAL A 101 8.83 14.21 21.98
C VAL A 101 9.41 14.51 20.60
N MET A 102 8.76 15.41 19.87
CA MET A 102 9.09 15.73 18.49
C MET A 102 10.30 16.66 18.41
N GLY A 103 11.21 16.32 17.49
CA GLY A 103 12.33 17.18 17.09
C GLY A 103 11.91 18.21 16.04
N HIS A 104 12.72 19.27 15.89
CA HIS A 104 12.50 20.27 14.83
C HIS A 104 12.60 19.63 13.43
N SER A 105 13.43 18.60 13.27
CA SER A 105 13.57 17.82 12.04
C SER A 105 12.40 16.87 11.80
N SER A 106 11.87 16.20 12.83
CA SER A 106 10.80 15.20 12.66
C SER A 106 9.48 15.84 12.20
N ILE A 107 9.14 17.03 12.69
CA ILE A 107 7.93 17.75 12.24
C ILE A 107 8.06 18.14 10.76
N LYS A 108 9.20 18.71 10.35
CA LYS A 108 9.47 19.06 8.95
C LYS A 108 9.50 17.83 8.05
N GLN A 109 10.04 16.71 8.53
CA GLN A 109 10.09 15.45 7.80
C GLN A 109 8.69 14.81 7.64
N ILE A 110 7.84 14.85 8.67
CA ILE A 110 6.44 14.39 8.59
C ILE A 110 5.66 15.26 7.60
N GLN A 111 5.81 16.59 7.67
CA GLN A 111 5.16 17.51 6.75
C GLN A 111 5.64 17.30 5.30
N ASN A 112 6.94 17.09 5.07
CA ASN A 112 7.50 16.85 3.73
C ASN A 112 7.14 15.46 3.16
N ARG A 113 6.90 14.46 4.01
CA ARG A 113 6.37 13.16 3.56
C ARG A 113 4.92 13.27 3.10
N ASN A 114 4.13 14.13 3.75
CA ASN A 114 2.75 14.36 3.34
C ASN A 114 2.68 15.04 1.97
N THR A 115 3.52 16.05 1.71
CA THR A 115 3.58 16.71 0.40
C THR A 115 4.04 15.78 -0.73
N LEU A 116 5.02 14.89 -0.47
CA LEU A 116 5.42 13.87 -1.45
C LEU A 116 4.30 12.86 -1.75
N LYS A 117 3.59 12.41 -0.72
CA LYS A 117 2.45 11.50 -0.89
C LYS A 117 1.33 12.16 -1.70
N ASP A 118 1.00 13.41 -1.38
CA ASP A 118 -0.03 14.17 -2.09
C ASP A 118 0.36 14.40 -3.56
N ALA A 119 1.64 14.72 -3.83
CA ALA A 119 2.15 14.85 -5.20
C ALA A 119 2.08 13.54 -5.99
N ILE A 120 2.45 12.41 -5.38
CA ILE A 120 2.34 11.09 -6.02
C ILE A 120 0.87 10.75 -6.33
N ILE A 121 -0.05 11.02 -5.40
CA ILE A 121 -1.49 10.79 -5.61
C ILE A 121 -2.01 11.63 -6.78
N ILE A 122 -1.61 12.91 -6.87
CA ILE A 122 -2.00 13.80 -7.97
C ILE A 122 -1.47 13.27 -9.31
N ILE A 123 -0.17 12.97 -9.40
CA ILE A 123 0.44 12.46 -10.65
C ILE A 123 -0.23 11.17 -11.09
N GLN A 124 -0.42 10.22 -10.17
CA GLN A 124 -1.07 8.94 -10.47
C GLN A 124 -2.52 9.14 -10.96
N SER A 125 -3.25 10.09 -10.36
CA SER A 125 -4.63 10.39 -10.78
C SER A 125 -4.69 10.97 -12.20
N ILE A 126 -3.78 11.89 -12.55
CA ILE A 126 -3.70 12.51 -13.87
C ILE A 126 -3.31 11.46 -14.92
N LEU A 127 -2.31 10.64 -14.62
CA LEU A 127 -1.82 9.61 -15.52
C LEU A 127 -2.91 8.58 -15.86
N LEU A 128 -3.70 8.16 -14.85
CA LEU A 128 -4.83 7.26 -15.07
C LEU A 128 -5.91 7.86 -15.95
N VAL A 129 -6.26 9.13 -15.74
CA VAL A 129 -7.27 9.81 -16.57
C VAL A 129 -6.82 9.87 -18.03
N VAL A 130 -5.54 10.20 -18.28
CA VAL A 130 -4.96 10.24 -19.63
C VAL A 130 -4.93 8.85 -20.28
N PHE A 131 -4.53 7.82 -19.54
CA PHE A 131 -4.49 6.44 -20.06
C PHE A 131 -5.87 5.84 -20.32
N ILE A 132 -6.92 6.32 -19.65
CA ILE A 132 -8.29 5.89 -19.93
C ILE A 132 -8.86 6.70 -21.10
N SER A 133 -8.62 8.01 -21.13
CA SER A 133 -9.21 8.88 -22.16
C SER A 133 -8.61 8.67 -23.54
N ILE A 134 -7.29 8.48 -23.68
CA ILE A 134 -6.64 8.31 -24.99
C ILE A 134 -7.18 7.08 -25.76
N PRO A 135 -7.23 5.86 -25.18
CA PRO A 135 -7.80 4.71 -25.87
C PRO A 135 -9.29 4.90 -26.20
N ILE A 136 -10.06 5.53 -25.31
CA ILE A 136 -11.49 5.81 -25.57
C ILE A 136 -11.63 6.78 -26.75
N LEU A 137 -10.84 7.85 -26.81
CA LEU A 137 -10.85 8.80 -27.92
C LEU A 137 -10.41 8.14 -29.24
N LEU A 138 -9.36 7.32 -29.23
CA LEU A 138 -8.92 6.58 -30.42
C LEU A 138 -9.96 5.55 -30.90
N LEU A 139 -10.68 4.92 -29.97
CA LEU A 139 -11.79 4.01 -30.29
C LEU A 139 -13.02 4.77 -30.80
N LEU A 140 -13.31 5.96 -30.25
CA LEU A 140 -14.40 6.81 -30.70
C LEU A 140 -14.11 7.46 -32.06
N ASP A 141 -12.86 7.84 -32.35
CA ASP A 141 -12.46 8.32 -33.68
C ASP A 141 -12.65 7.22 -34.73
N LYS A 142 -12.38 5.96 -34.37
CA LYS A 142 -12.65 4.83 -35.26
C LYS A 142 -14.16 4.60 -35.48
N VAL A 143 -15.01 4.98 -34.52
CA VAL A 143 -16.48 4.92 -34.63
C VAL A 143 -17.06 6.13 -35.38
N SER A 144 -16.55 7.34 -35.17
CA SER A 144 -16.98 8.56 -35.88
C SER A 144 -16.57 8.53 -37.35
N ASP A 145 -15.42 7.93 -37.66
CA ASP A 145 -14.94 7.72 -39.03
C ASP A 145 -15.69 6.57 -39.76
N THR A 146 -16.59 5.88 -39.05
CA THR A 146 -17.60 4.94 -39.57
C THR A 146 -19.02 5.53 -39.53
N GLY A 147 -19.21 6.74 -39.00
CA GLY A 147 -20.50 7.36 -38.70
C GLY A 147 -20.99 8.40 -39.72
N GLU A 148 -20.10 9.01 -40.51
CA GLU A 148 -20.52 9.92 -41.58
C GLU A 148 -19.71 9.67 -42.87
N GLY A 149 -20.38 9.07 -43.87
CA GLY A 149 -20.08 9.35 -45.28
C GLY A 149 -18.77 8.79 -45.86
N LYS A 150 -18.47 7.50 -45.70
CA LYS A 150 -17.60 6.82 -46.68
C LYS A 150 -18.46 6.15 -47.74
N LYS A 151 -18.64 6.83 -48.88
CA LYS A 151 -18.94 6.16 -50.17
C LYS A 151 -17.96 4.99 -50.26
N GLY A 152 -18.48 3.77 -50.47
CA GLY A 152 -17.63 2.60 -50.67
C GLY A 152 -16.60 2.88 -51.76
N PRO A 153 -15.41 2.26 -51.72
CA PRO A 153 -14.60 2.20 -52.93
C PRO A 153 -15.47 1.46 -53.95
N GLU A 154 -16.00 2.23 -54.90
CA GLU A 154 -16.54 1.69 -56.14
C GLU A 154 -15.36 0.95 -56.78
N GLU A 155 -15.33 -0.37 -56.59
CA GLU A 155 -14.46 -1.26 -57.35
C GLU A 155 -14.93 -1.18 -58.79
N ASP A 156 -14.47 -0.14 -59.49
CA ASP A 156 -14.54 -0.04 -60.93
C ASP A 156 -13.60 -1.12 -61.45
N HIS A 157 -14.18 -2.32 -61.66
CA HIS A 157 -13.49 -3.48 -62.18
C HIS A 157 -13.00 -3.17 -63.59
N THR A 158 -11.83 -2.55 -63.66
CA THR A 158 -11.08 -2.27 -64.86
C THR A 158 -10.50 -3.59 -65.37
N TYR A 159 -11.36 -4.41 -65.97
CA TYR A 159 -10.94 -5.58 -66.73
C TYR A 159 -10.48 -5.11 -68.11
N GLU A 160 -9.27 -4.54 -68.18
CA GLU A 160 -8.61 -4.36 -69.46
C GLU A 160 -8.22 -5.74 -69.98
N GLY A 161 -8.89 -6.14 -71.05
CA GLY A 161 -8.73 -7.43 -71.69
C GLY A 161 -7.29 -7.66 -72.12
N LEU A 162 -6.71 -8.75 -71.65
CA LEU A 162 -5.48 -9.27 -72.23
C LEU A 162 -5.83 -9.84 -73.61
N GLU A 163 -5.57 -9.06 -74.65
CA GLU A 163 -5.58 -9.50 -76.04
C GLU A 163 -4.55 -10.61 -76.22
N VAL A 164 -5.04 -11.85 -76.25
CA VAL A 164 -4.22 -13.03 -76.59
C VAL A 164 -4.02 -13.06 -78.09
N GLU A 165 -2.91 -12.47 -78.55
CA GLU A 165 -2.37 -12.76 -79.87
C GLU A 165 -2.10 -14.27 -79.98
N GLN A 166 -2.85 -14.90 -80.86
CA GLN A 166 -2.78 -16.33 -81.14
C GLN A 166 -1.46 -16.62 -81.88
N MET A 167 -0.49 -17.27 -81.22
CA MET A 167 0.74 -17.71 -81.89
C MET A 167 1.17 -19.13 -81.47
N ALA A 168 0.86 -20.05 -82.39
CA ALA A 168 1.53 -21.30 -82.77
C ALA A 168 2.16 -22.25 -81.73
N THR A 169 1.51 -23.42 -81.61
CA THR A 169 2.05 -24.78 -81.84
C THR A 169 3.32 -25.25 -81.10
N TYR A 170 3.14 -26.20 -80.19
CA TYR A 170 3.98 -27.40 -80.20
C TYR A 170 3.16 -28.63 -79.80
N GLU A 171 2.91 -29.48 -80.80
CA GLU A 171 2.49 -30.87 -80.64
C GLU A 171 3.67 -31.65 -80.02
N ASP A 172 3.61 -32.00 -78.73
CA ASP A 172 4.17 -33.27 -78.22
C ASP A 172 4.03 -33.39 -76.69
N ILE A 173 2.79 -33.58 -76.21
CA ILE A 173 2.61 -34.25 -74.92
C ILE A 173 1.82 -35.52 -75.21
N THR A 174 2.55 -36.62 -75.32
CA THR A 174 2.01 -37.95 -75.60
C THR A 174 1.05 -38.41 -74.50
N PRO A 175 -0.09 -39.04 -74.82
CA PRO A 175 -1.01 -39.54 -73.81
C PRO A 175 -0.44 -40.82 -73.19
N PHE A 176 -0.16 -40.77 -71.88
CA PHE A 176 0.13 -41.98 -71.12
C PHE A 176 -1.13 -42.85 -71.08
N ARG A 177 -1.07 -43.99 -71.77
CA ARG A 177 -2.14 -44.99 -71.86
C ARG A 177 -2.43 -45.63 -70.49
N ASP A 178 -3.71 -45.87 -70.25
CA ASP A 178 -4.23 -46.75 -69.20
C ASP A 178 -3.53 -48.11 -69.19
N VAL A 179 -2.78 -48.39 -68.11
CA VAL A 179 -2.45 -49.75 -67.70
C VAL A 179 -2.85 -49.93 -66.24
N LYS A 180 -3.90 -50.71 -66.06
CA LYS A 180 -4.48 -51.18 -64.81
C LYS A 180 -3.55 -52.20 -64.12
N ALA A 181 -3.00 -51.85 -62.95
CA ALA A 181 -2.45 -52.80 -61.98
C ALA A 181 -2.55 -52.14 -60.60
N LYS A 182 -3.56 -52.41 -59.76
CA LYS A 182 -3.90 -53.63 -58.99
C LYS A 182 -2.78 -54.09 -58.03
N TRP A 183 -2.87 -53.53 -56.82
CA TRP A 183 -2.59 -54.10 -55.49
C TRP A 183 -1.17 -54.56 -55.08
N THR A 184 -0.87 -54.15 -53.83
CA THR A 184 -0.17 -54.85 -52.74
C THR A 184 1.34 -55.04 -52.79
N VAL A 185 2.00 -54.29 -51.90
CA VAL A 185 2.78 -54.77 -50.75
C VAL A 185 3.48 -56.13 -50.96
N GLY A 186 4.82 -56.08 -50.93
CA GLY A 186 5.69 -57.22 -50.65
C GLY A 186 6.97 -56.71 -50.01
N GLU A 187 7.14 -57.00 -48.72
CA GLU A 187 8.33 -56.71 -47.91
C GLU A 187 9.53 -57.64 -48.23
N HIS A 188 10.74 -57.06 -48.12
CA HIS A 188 12.02 -57.61 -47.61
C HIS A 188 12.77 -58.67 -48.46
N PRO A 189 14.14 -58.78 -48.39
CA PRO A 189 14.93 -58.87 -47.14
C PRO A 189 16.41 -58.37 -47.11
N GLY A 190 16.98 -58.38 -45.88
CA GLY A 190 18.41 -58.54 -45.52
C GLY A 190 19.08 -57.29 -44.93
N GLU A 191 19.78 -57.28 -43.79
CA GLU A 191 20.34 -58.23 -42.78
C GLU A 191 20.38 -57.43 -41.44
N GLU A 192 20.31 -57.97 -40.21
CA GLU A 192 20.95 -59.11 -39.54
C GLU A 192 20.07 -59.64 -38.38
#